data_AF-A0A329WAN5-F1
#
_entry.id   AF-A0A329WAN5-F1
#
_cell.length_a   1.000
_cell.length_b   1.000
_cell.length_c   1.000
_cell.angle_alpha   90.00
_cell.angle_beta   90.00
_cell.angle_gamma   90.00
#
_symmetry.space_group_name_H-M   'P 1'
#
loop_
_entity.id
_entity.type
_entity.pdbx_description
1 polymer ?
#
loop_
_entity_poly.entity_id
_entity_poly.type
_entity_poly.pdbx_seq_one_letter_code
_entity_poly.pdbx_strand_id
1 'polypeptide(L)'
;MIERQIFETLLTKATEKLTQDLRSSNEHHNSKKFEQRVREVLGEILTDMGLFVDMNPPAQAFPDIIIGNFGVEVKYSDNNTWRSIANSIFEGSRKQGVDYVYLLLGKIGGEPEAKWGHYEECIMHVRTSHVPRFEVEINAKEPLFDKLNISYNDFRILSPEEKMPFIRKYAKNRLKPGERLWWIDDQPDERTLPLEVRLYTKLSQPEKRKYRAESAVLCPQIVKSSRVSGKYDDVTMFLLTYYGILCNQARDLFSAGSVAMRSSPERGGNYIERALKDIEVEMLRAFYELEDALFEEYWGVILPKEERIKYWLKLADTYAVGWRPSETLFITAKY
;
A
#
# COMPACT_ATOMS: atom_id res chain seq x y z
N MET A 1 37.13 -20.55 -5.30
CA MET A 1 35.75 -20.03 -5.32
C MET A 1 35.12 -20.42 -6.63
N ILE A 2 33.85 -20.84 -6.64
CA ILE A 2 33.14 -21.12 -7.90
C ILE A 2 32.91 -19.77 -8.61
N GLU A 3 33.19 -19.69 -9.90
CA GLU A 3 32.84 -18.51 -10.68
C GLU A 3 31.32 -18.43 -10.87
N ARG A 4 30.77 -17.21 -10.87
CA ARG A 4 29.32 -16.98 -11.00
C ARG A 4 28.72 -17.71 -12.21
N GLN A 5 29.37 -17.62 -13.36
CA GLN A 5 28.90 -18.24 -14.61
C GLN A 5 28.91 -19.78 -14.56
N ILE A 6 29.86 -20.37 -13.82
CA ILE A 6 29.87 -21.81 -13.57
C ILE A 6 28.66 -22.17 -12.72
N PHE A 7 28.38 -21.42 -11.66
CA PHE A 7 27.23 -21.65 -10.78
C PHE A 7 25.90 -21.57 -11.54
N GLU A 8 25.72 -20.56 -12.40
CA GLU A 8 24.55 -20.41 -13.28
C GLU A 8 24.38 -21.60 -14.24
N THR A 9 25.48 -22.16 -14.74
CA THR A 9 25.46 -23.37 -15.57
C THR A 9 25.00 -24.59 -14.76
N LEU A 10 25.42 -24.71 -13.49
CA LEU A 10 24.96 -25.77 -12.58
C LEU A 10 23.48 -25.63 -12.26
N LEU A 11 22.99 -24.40 -12.00
CA LEU A 11 21.56 -24.14 -11.80
C LEU A 11 20.73 -24.53 -13.01
N THR A 12 21.22 -24.25 -14.22
CA THR A 12 20.56 -24.66 -15.47
C THR A 12 20.41 -26.17 -15.55
N LYS A 13 21.51 -26.91 -15.35
CA LYS A 13 21.48 -28.39 -15.30
C LYS A 13 20.56 -28.92 -14.21
N ALA A 14 20.57 -28.29 -13.03
CA ALA A 14 19.69 -28.66 -11.93
C ALA A 14 18.22 -28.48 -12.31
N THR A 15 17.86 -27.35 -12.91
CA THR A 15 16.47 -27.09 -13.36
C THR A 15 16.01 -28.00 -14.48
N GLU A 16 16.90 -28.42 -15.38
CA GLU A 16 16.59 -29.42 -16.41
C GLU A 16 16.24 -30.77 -15.78
N LYS A 17 17.06 -31.25 -14.83
CA LYS A 17 16.80 -32.49 -14.09
C LYS A 17 15.53 -32.41 -13.25
N LEU A 18 15.35 -31.32 -12.51
CA LEU A 18 14.13 -31.08 -11.72
C LEU A 18 12.88 -31.03 -12.60
N THR A 19 12.97 -30.45 -13.79
CA THR A 19 11.85 -30.44 -14.76
C THR A 19 11.52 -31.85 -15.23
N GLN A 20 12.51 -32.68 -15.50
CA GLN A 20 12.27 -34.09 -15.85
C GLN A 20 11.61 -34.84 -14.70
N ASP A 21 12.12 -34.68 -13.48
CA ASP A 21 11.56 -35.30 -12.27
C ASP A 21 10.09 -34.89 -12.09
N LEU A 22 9.78 -33.60 -12.15
CA LEU A 22 8.42 -33.04 -12.01
C LEU A 22 7.44 -33.55 -13.08
N ARG A 23 7.92 -33.87 -14.29
CA ARG A 23 7.08 -34.41 -15.38
C ARG A 23 6.94 -35.93 -15.31
N SER A 24 7.94 -36.62 -14.76
CA SER A 24 7.97 -38.08 -14.67
C SER A 24 7.06 -38.64 -13.57
N SER A 25 6.88 -37.89 -12.48
CA SER A 25 6.07 -38.31 -11.34
C SER A 25 5.54 -37.13 -10.53
N ASN A 26 4.49 -37.39 -9.75
CA ASN A 26 3.93 -36.42 -8.80
C ASN A 26 4.63 -36.47 -7.44
N GLU A 27 5.73 -37.23 -7.29
CA GLU A 27 6.40 -37.43 -6.00
C GLU A 27 6.85 -36.12 -5.37
N HIS A 28 7.33 -35.19 -6.19
CA HIS A 28 7.82 -33.87 -5.78
C HIS A 28 6.80 -32.74 -5.95
N HIS A 29 5.52 -33.05 -6.21
CA HIS A 29 4.42 -32.06 -6.31
C HIS A 29 3.97 -31.62 -4.91
N ASN A 30 4.91 -31.10 -4.13
CA ASN A 30 4.69 -30.52 -2.82
C ASN A 30 5.87 -29.62 -2.47
N SER A 31 5.61 -28.44 -1.93
CA SER A 31 6.67 -27.46 -1.59
C SER A 31 7.84 -28.05 -0.78
N LYS A 32 7.59 -28.86 0.25
CA LYS A 32 8.66 -29.43 1.09
C LYS A 32 9.46 -30.49 0.34
N LYS A 33 8.77 -31.36 -0.42
CA LYS A 33 9.42 -32.40 -1.21
C LYS A 33 10.19 -31.83 -2.38
N PHE A 34 9.69 -30.76 -2.99
CA PHE A 34 10.38 -30.04 -4.05
C PHE A 34 11.66 -29.38 -3.53
N GLU A 35 11.59 -28.65 -2.41
CA GLU A 35 12.80 -28.07 -1.80
C GLU A 35 13.84 -29.13 -1.44
N GLN A 36 13.41 -30.24 -0.83
CA GLN A 36 14.28 -31.37 -0.54
C GLN A 36 14.93 -31.92 -1.82
N ARG A 37 14.15 -32.08 -2.89
CA ARG A 37 14.66 -32.57 -4.17
C ARG A 37 15.66 -31.59 -4.80
N VAL A 38 15.46 -30.28 -4.67
CA VAL A 38 16.42 -29.28 -5.11
C VAL A 38 17.75 -29.44 -4.38
N ARG A 39 17.74 -29.69 -3.06
CA ARG A 39 18.97 -29.96 -2.28
C ARG A 39 19.69 -31.21 -2.78
N GLU A 40 18.95 -32.29 -3.02
CA GLU A 40 19.51 -33.55 -3.53
C GLU A 40 20.15 -33.36 -4.91
N VAL A 41 19.43 -32.75 -5.86
CA VAL A 41 19.94 -32.52 -7.22
C VAL A 41 21.17 -31.62 -7.21
N LEU A 42 21.17 -30.53 -6.42
CA LEU A 42 22.34 -29.68 -6.28
C LEU A 42 23.49 -30.43 -5.60
N GLY A 43 23.23 -31.23 -4.57
CA GLY A 43 24.23 -32.05 -3.89
C GLY A 43 24.88 -33.07 -4.82
N GLU A 44 24.09 -33.77 -5.64
CA GLU A 44 24.58 -34.70 -6.66
C GLU A 44 25.51 -34.01 -7.66
N ILE A 45 25.09 -32.85 -8.19
CA ILE A 45 25.88 -32.07 -9.16
C ILE A 45 27.17 -31.51 -8.55
N LEU A 46 27.13 -31.10 -7.28
CA LEU A 46 28.24 -30.44 -6.60
C LEU A 46 29.25 -31.42 -5.98
N THR A 47 28.85 -32.67 -5.75
CA THR A 47 29.74 -33.72 -5.24
C THR A 47 30.94 -33.91 -6.17
N ASP A 48 30.72 -33.87 -7.48
CA ASP A 48 31.77 -33.94 -8.50
C ASP A 48 32.79 -32.79 -8.41
N MET A 49 32.41 -31.68 -7.76
CA MET A 49 33.23 -30.48 -7.55
C MET A 49 33.83 -30.39 -6.14
N GLY A 50 33.62 -31.40 -5.29
CA GLY A 50 34.11 -31.41 -3.90
C GLY A 50 33.40 -30.41 -2.98
N LEU A 51 32.18 -30.01 -3.33
CA LEU A 51 31.37 -29.06 -2.56
C LEU A 51 30.17 -29.76 -1.92
N PHE A 52 29.77 -29.27 -0.75
CA PHE A 52 28.72 -29.89 0.05
C PHE A 52 27.53 -28.96 0.22
N VAL A 53 26.33 -29.52 0.07
CA VAL A 53 25.06 -28.86 0.35
C VAL A 53 24.60 -29.26 1.74
N ASP A 54 24.19 -28.29 2.55
CA ASP A 54 23.57 -28.58 3.84
C ASP A 54 22.17 -29.16 3.64
N MET A 55 21.99 -30.41 4.10
CA MET A 55 20.74 -31.15 4.01
C MET A 55 19.81 -30.90 5.21
N ASN A 56 20.30 -30.27 6.28
CA ASN A 56 19.54 -30.01 7.51
C ASN A 56 19.68 -28.55 7.97
N PRO A 57 19.24 -27.57 7.16
CA PRO A 57 19.40 -26.17 7.50
C PRO A 57 18.52 -25.76 8.71
N PRO A 58 18.88 -24.67 9.40
CA PRO A 58 18.01 -24.06 10.41
C PRO A 58 16.67 -23.63 9.79
N ALA A 59 15.58 -23.85 10.53
CA ALA A 59 14.27 -23.34 10.11
C ALA A 59 14.32 -21.80 9.91
N GLN A 60 13.70 -21.32 8.83
CA GLN A 60 13.53 -19.89 8.50
C GLN A 60 14.82 -19.13 8.10
N ALA A 61 15.92 -19.82 7.79
CA ALA A 61 17.10 -19.16 7.22
C ALA A 61 16.83 -18.63 5.81
N PHE A 62 17.44 -17.49 5.46
CA PHE A 62 17.43 -16.98 4.09
C PHE A 62 18.86 -16.82 3.57
N PRO A 63 19.17 -17.27 2.35
CA PRO A 63 18.33 -18.10 1.47
C PRO A 63 18.22 -19.56 1.95
N ASP A 64 17.29 -20.33 1.38
CA ASP A 64 17.01 -21.72 1.78
C ASP A 64 18.24 -22.65 1.67
N ILE A 65 19.04 -22.50 0.61
CA ILE A 65 20.23 -23.32 0.34
C ILE A 65 21.44 -22.41 0.16
N ILE A 66 22.57 -22.75 0.81
CA ILE A 66 23.82 -21.98 0.74
C ILE A 66 24.95 -22.87 0.24
N ILE A 67 25.67 -22.39 -0.78
CA ILE A 67 26.79 -23.05 -1.42
C ILE A 67 27.91 -22.03 -1.59
N GLY A 68 28.87 -22.01 -0.65
CA GLY A 68 29.92 -20.98 -0.63
C GLY A 68 29.31 -19.58 -0.45
N ASN A 69 29.61 -18.67 -1.38
CA ASN A 69 29.03 -17.32 -1.41
C ASN A 69 27.75 -17.20 -2.24
N PHE A 70 27.22 -18.32 -2.72
CA PHE A 70 25.98 -18.40 -3.48
C PHE A 70 24.83 -18.91 -2.60
N GLY A 71 23.65 -18.39 -2.86
CA GLY A 71 22.42 -18.80 -2.21
C GLY A 71 21.32 -19.12 -3.21
N VAL A 72 20.51 -20.13 -2.91
CA VAL A 72 19.33 -20.51 -3.69
C VAL A 72 18.10 -20.43 -2.79
N GLU A 73 17.21 -19.50 -3.12
CA GLU A 73 15.88 -19.40 -2.54
C GLU A 73 14.93 -20.27 -3.35
N VAL A 74 14.27 -21.23 -2.71
CA VAL A 74 13.39 -22.18 -3.38
C VAL A 74 11.94 -21.72 -3.22
N LYS A 75 11.20 -21.79 -4.33
CA LYS A 75 9.76 -21.56 -4.36
C LYS A 75 9.05 -22.65 -5.13
N TYR A 76 7.79 -22.83 -4.81
CA TYR A 76 6.94 -23.86 -5.38
C TYR A 76 5.54 -23.30 -5.60
N SER A 77 4.91 -23.65 -6.72
CA SER A 77 3.57 -23.20 -7.09
C SER A 77 2.78 -24.34 -7.72
N ASP A 78 1.60 -24.64 -7.15
CA ASP A 78 0.63 -25.56 -7.75
C ASP A 78 -0.07 -24.94 -8.98
N ASN A 79 -0.06 -23.62 -9.10
CA ASN A 79 -0.73 -22.89 -10.18
C ASN A 79 0.20 -22.73 -11.39
N ASN A 80 -0.37 -22.46 -12.56
CA ASN A 80 0.40 -22.15 -13.76
C ASN A 80 0.94 -20.70 -13.71
N THR A 81 1.83 -20.42 -12.77
CA THR A 81 2.42 -19.10 -12.54
C THR A 81 3.87 -19.20 -12.08
N TRP A 82 4.68 -18.26 -12.55
CA TRP A 82 6.06 -18.07 -12.10
C TRP A 82 6.17 -17.05 -10.96
N ARG A 83 5.03 -16.61 -10.42
CA ARG A 83 4.94 -15.62 -9.35
C ARG A 83 4.85 -16.29 -7.99
N SER A 84 5.57 -15.75 -7.02
CA SER A 84 5.48 -16.17 -5.62
C SER A 84 5.70 -15.00 -4.66
N ILE A 85 5.19 -15.16 -3.44
CA ILE A 85 5.62 -14.33 -2.31
C ILE A 85 6.98 -14.85 -1.84
N ALA A 86 7.91 -13.95 -1.57
CA ALA A 86 9.26 -14.23 -1.10
C ALA A 86 9.46 -13.69 0.32
N ASN A 87 10.72 -13.42 0.70
CA ASN A 87 11.08 -13.03 2.05
C ASN A 87 10.63 -11.59 2.39
N SER A 88 10.69 -11.26 3.68
CA SER A 88 10.52 -9.90 4.20
C SER A 88 11.52 -8.92 3.57
N ILE A 89 11.10 -7.68 3.31
CA ILE A 89 12.00 -6.61 2.82
C ILE A 89 13.15 -6.30 3.79
N PHE A 90 12.97 -6.68 5.06
CA PHE A 90 13.98 -6.46 6.10
C PHE A 90 15.08 -7.53 6.07
N GLU A 91 14.81 -8.70 5.49
CA GLU A 91 15.77 -9.82 5.39
C GLU A 91 16.47 -10.21 6.71
N GLY A 92 15.78 -10.09 7.85
CA GLY A 92 16.37 -10.33 9.18
C GLY A 92 16.92 -11.74 9.39
N SER A 93 16.51 -12.73 8.59
CA SER A 93 17.02 -14.10 8.62
C SER A 93 18.16 -14.37 7.62
N ARG A 94 18.67 -13.34 6.94
CA ARG A 94 19.73 -13.48 5.94
C ARG A 94 21.02 -13.97 6.57
N LYS A 95 21.59 -15.03 6.01
CA LYS A 95 22.92 -15.52 6.38
C LYS A 95 24.02 -14.62 5.82
N GLN A 96 25.01 -14.31 6.66
CA GLN A 96 26.20 -13.57 6.26
C GLN A 96 27.09 -14.41 5.34
N GLY A 97 27.85 -13.75 4.47
CA GLY A 97 28.77 -14.42 3.52
C GLY A 97 28.13 -14.89 2.22
N VAL A 98 26.84 -14.60 1.98
CA VAL A 98 26.15 -14.87 0.71
C VAL A 98 26.06 -13.59 -0.12
N ASP A 99 26.83 -13.56 -1.21
CA ASP A 99 26.94 -12.42 -2.12
C ASP A 99 25.84 -12.43 -3.18
N TYR A 100 25.55 -13.61 -3.75
CA TYR A 100 24.62 -13.77 -4.86
C TYR A 100 23.49 -14.71 -4.46
N VAL A 101 22.24 -14.27 -4.65
CA VAL A 101 21.05 -15.09 -4.41
C VAL A 101 20.32 -15.34 -5.72
N TYR A 102 19.91 -16.59 -5.92
CA TYR A 102 19.12 -17.03 -7.05
C TYR A 102 17.76 -17.51 -6.57
N LEU A 103 16.72 -17.20 -7.32
CA LEU A 103 15.41 -17.79 -7.14
C LEU A 103 15.33 -19.06 -7.98
N LEU A 104 14.95 -20.19 -7.39
CA LEU A 104 14.60 -21.41 -8.11
C LEU A 104 13.13 -21.73 -7.84
N LEU A 105 12.30 -21.73 -8.87
CA LEU A 105 10.86 -21.94 -8.75
C LEU A 105 10.41 -23.20 -9.49
N GLY A 106 9.66 -24.06 -8.81
CA GLY A 106 8.93 -25.18 -9.42
C GLY A 106 7.47 -24.81 -9.65
N LYS A 107 7.00 -24.92 -10.89
CA LYS A 107 5.61 -24.63 -11.30
C LYS A 107 4.95 -25.91 -11.78
N ILE A 108 3.90 -26.37 -11.10
CA ILE A 108 3.17 -27.60 -11.45
C ILE A 108 2.00 -27.33 -12.39
N GLY A 109 1.26 -26.24 -12.19
CA GLY A 109 0.08 -25.97 -13.01
C GLY A 109 0.45 -25.76 -14.49
N GLY A 110 -0.38 -26.26 -15.40
CA GLY A 110 -0.05 -26.36 -16.82
C GLY A 110 0.96 -27.51 -17.04
N GLU A 111 2.00 -27.24 -17.82
CA GLU A 111 3.14 -28.18 -17.95
C GLU A 111 4.10 -28.01 -16.77
N PRO A 112 4.38 -29.07 -15.97
CA PRO A 112 5.34 -29.01 -14.88
C PRO A 112 6.73 -28.61 -15.36
N GLU A 113 7.33 -27.63 -14.70
CA GLU A 113 8.62 -27.06 -15.10
C GLU A 113 9.31 -26.40 -13.89
N ALA A 114 10.64 -26.47 -13.84
CA ALA A 114 11.47 -25.73 -12.90
C ALA A 114 12.33 -24.70 -13.64
N LYS A 115 12.44 -23.49 -13.09
CA LYS A 115 13.29 -22.42 -13.63
C LYS A 115 14.05 -21.72 -12.52
N TRP A 116 15.11 -21.02 -12.92
CA TRP A 116 15.87 -20.16 -12.03
C TRP A 116 16.00 -18.74 -12.61
N GLY A 117 16.32 -17.78 -11.74
CA GLY A 117 16.65 -16.41 -12.12
C GLY A 117 17.44 -15.69 -11.02
N HIS A 118 18.05 -14.55 -11.35
CA HIS A 118 18.68 -13.69 -10.34
C HIS A 118 17.63 -13.16 -9.39
N TYR A 119 17.82 -13.35 -8.07
CA TYR A 119 16.79 -13.01 -7.09
C TYR A 119 16.40 -11.53 -7.18
N GLU A 120 17.37 -10.63 -7.32
CA GLU A 120 17.16 -9.18 -7.45
C GLU A 120 16.34 -8.80 -8.70
N GLU A 121 16.56 -9.47 -9.83
CA GLU A 121 15.82 -9.24 -11.07
C GLU A 121 14.41 -9.85 -11.02
N CYS A 122 14.23 -10.89 -10.20
CA CYS A 122 12.93 -11.52 -10.02
C CYS A 122 12.01 -10.69 -9.12
N ILE A 123 12.53 -9.82 -8.23
CA ILE A 123 11.72 -8.99 -7.35
C ILE A 123 10.96 -7.96 -8.19
N MET A 124 9.64 -8.09 -8.25
CA MET A 124 8.77 -7.24 -9.09
C MET A 124 7.93 -6.26 -8.26
N HIS A 125 7.66 -6.58 -6.99
CA HIS A 125 6.74 -5.81 -6.15
C HIS A 125 7.02 -5.99 -4.65
N VAL A 126 6.47 -5.10 -3.83
CA VAL A 126 6.39 -5.23 -2.37
C VAL A 126 4.93 -5.29 -1.96
N ARG A 127 4.53 -6.41 -1.35
CA ARG A 127 3.22 -6.52 -0.72
C ARG A 127 3.26 -5.83 0.63
N THR A 128 2.70 -4.63 0.68
CA THR A 128 2.55 -3.82 1.89
C THR A 128 1.51 -4.44 2.80
N SER A 129 1.97 -5.20 3.79
CA SER A 129 1.17 -5.75 4.91
C SER A 129 1.82 -5.34 6.25
N HIS A 130 1.39 -5.90 7.38
CA HIS A 130 2.03 -5.69 8.70
C HIS A 130 3.53 -6.06 8.70
N VAL A 131 3.94 -7.00 7.84
CA VAL A 131 5.35 -7.28 7.52
C VAL A 131 5.47 -7.24 5.99
N PRO A 132 6.03 -6.17 5.40
CA PRO A 132 6.15 -6.07 3.96
C PRO A 132 7.06 -7.18 3.40
N ARG A 133 6.58 -7.88 2.37
CA ARG A 133 7.33 -8.96 1.71
C ARG A 133 7.52 -8.66 0.23
N PHE A 134 8.63 -9.13 -0.32
CA PHE A 134 8.84 -9.11 -1.75
C PHE A 134 7.88 -10.09 -2.44
N GLU A 135 7.41 -9.70 -3.61
CA GLU A 135 6.78 -10.57 -4.58
C GLU A 135 7.74 -10.71 -5.75
N VAL A 136 7.98 -11.96 -6.14
CA VAL A 136 8.98 -12.34 -7.14
C VAL A 136 8.30 -13.01 -8.33
N GLU A 137 8.86 -12.83 -9.53
CA GLU A 137 8.45 -13.49 -10.77
C GLU A 137 9.70 -13.84 -11.58
N ILE A 138 9.84 -15.10 -11.97
CA ILE A 138 10.90 -15.50 -12.92
C ILE A 138 10.66 -14.76 -14.24
N ASN A 139 11.70 -14.11 -14.77
CA ASN A 139 11.65 -13.25 -15.96
C ASN A 139 10.67 -12.07 -15.80
N ALA A 140 10.68 -11.42 -14.63
CA ALA A 140 9.93 -10.18 -14.42
C ALA A 140 10.30 -9.13 -15.49
N LYS A 141 9.29 -8.56 -16.15
CA LYS A 141 9.49 -7.55 -17.19
C LYS A 141 10.05 -6.23 -16.66
N GLU A 142 9.66 -5.88 -15.45
CA GLU A 142 10.02 -4.63 -14.80
C GLU A 142 10.36 -4.91 -13.33
N PRO A 143 11.64 -5.20 -13.03
CA PRO A 143 12.14 -5.35 -11.68
C PRO A 143 11.79 -4.14 -10.81
N LEU A 144 11.56 -4.39 -9.51
CA LEU A 144 11.23 -3.37 -8.53
C LEU A 144 12.35 -2.34 -8.37
N PHE A 145 13.59 -2.80 -8.34
CA PHE A 145 14.75 -1.96 -8.04
C PHE A 145 15.04 -0.93 -9.14
N ASP A 146 14.70 -1.24 -10.38
CA ASP A 146 14.70 -0.28 -11.48
C ASP A 146 13.71 0.88 -11.23
N LYS A 147 12.56 0.57 -10.62
CA LYS A 147 11.53 1.58 -10.25
C LYS A 147 11.90 2.39 -9.02
N LEU A 148 12.64 1.79 -8.08
CA LEU A 148 13.10 2.44 -6.86
C LEU A 148 14.33 3.31 -7.09
N ASN A 149 15.03 3.13 -8.21
CA ASN A 149 16.28 3.81 -8.54
C ASN A 149 17.35 3.61 -7.44
N ILE A 150 17.46 2.36 -6.96
CA ILE A 150 18.47 1.88 -6.01
C ILE A 150 18.76 0.41 -6.31
N SER A 151 20.01 -0.03 -6.20
CA SER A 151 20.34 -1.44 -6.37
C SER A 151 19.80 -2.30 -5.22
N TYR A 152 19.56 -3.58 -5.45
CA TYR A 152 19.17 -4.50 -4.39
C TYR A 152 20.24 -4.60 -3.28
N ASN A 153 21.52 -4.59 -3.67
CA ASN A 153 22.64 -4.69 -2.73
C ASN A 153 22.76 -3.45 -1.82
N ASP A 154 22.47 -2.27 -2.34
CA ASP A 154 22.44 -1.05 -1.52
C ASP A 154 21.17 -1.01 -0.66
N PHE A 155 20.03 -1.41 -1.22
CA PHE A 155 18.77 -1.43 -0.47
C PHE A 155 18.80 -2.41 0.70
N ARG A 156 19.36 -3.61 0.52
CA ARG A 156 19.29 -4.67 1.55
C ARG A 156 20.00 -4.31 2.85
N ILE A 157 21.05 -3.49 2.79
CA ILE A 157 21.86 -3.08 3.95
C ILE A 157 21.28 -1.90 4.74
N LEU A 158 20.29 -1.20 4.18
CA LEU A 158 19.61 -0.08 4.84
C LEU A 158 18.89 -0.54 6.12
N SER A 159 18.79 0.36 7.09
CA SER A 159 17.94 0.15 8.27
C SER A 159 16.46 0.08 7.87
N PRO A 160 15.57 -0.51 8.69
CA PRO A 160 14.13 -0.46 8.45
C PRO A 160 13.62 0.95 8.17
N GLU A 161 14.09 1.95 8.92
CA GLU A 161 13.71 3.36 8.79
C GLU A 161 14.14 3.94 7.43
N GLU A 162 15.32 3.58 6.94
CA GLU A 162 15.85 4.01 5.64
C GLU A 162 15.18 3.29 4.45
N LYS A 163 14.74 2.03 4.63
CA LYS A 163 13.99 1.27 3.61
C LYS A 163 12.60 1.85 3.36
N MET A 164 11.92 2.28 4.41
CA MET A 164 10.52 2.68 4.32
C MET A 164 10.26 3.80 3.30
N PRO A 165 11.00 4.92 3.24
CA PRO A 165 10.83 5.96 2.22
C PRO A 165 10.72 5.44 0.78
N PHE A 166 11.56 4.48 0.38
CA PHE A 166 11.51 3.87 -0.96
C PHE A 166 10.18 3.14 -1.18
N ILE A 167 9.76 2.33 -0.21
CA ILE A 167 8.50 1.56 -0.27
C ILE A 167 7.30 2.50 -0.29
N ARG A 168 7.33 3.57 0.51
CA ARG A 168 6.27 4.59 0.57
C ARG A 168 6.13 5.32 -0.75
N LYS A 169 7.24 5.83 -1.31
CA LYS A 169 7.26 6.49 -2.63
C LYS A 169 6.72 5.57 -3.72
N TYR A 170 7.17 4.31 -3.73
CA TYR A 170 6.70 3.30 -4.69
C TYR A 170 5.20 3.00 -4.55
N ALA A 171 4.68 2.87 -3.34
CA ALA A 171 3.26 2.65 -3.10
C ALA A 171 2.42 3.85 -3.53
N LYS A 172 2.85 5.08 -3.21
CA LYS A 172 2.17 6.33 -3.59
C LYS A 172 2.05 6.49 -5.10
N ASN A 173 3.11 6.22 -5.85
CA ASN A 173 3.10 6.32 -7.32
C ASN A 173 2.12 5.36 -8.02
N ARG A 174 1.59 4.37 -7.30
CA ARG A 174 0.63 3.38 -7.83
C ARG A 174 -0.82 3.69 -7.46
N LEU A 175 -1.06 4.68 -6.63
CA LEU A 175 -2.41 5.10 -6.25
C LEU A 175 -3.09 5.78 -7.45
N LYS A 176 -4.35 5.44 -7.68
CA LYS A 176 -5.19 6.19 -8.64
C LYS A 176 -5.58 7.55 -8.04
N PRO A 177 -5.99 8.53 -8.87
CA PRO A 177 -6.59 9.77 -8.37
C PRO A 177 -7.73 9.46 -7.38
N GLY A 178 -7.62 9.97 -6.15
CA GLY A 178 -8.57 9.74 -5.06
C GLY A 178 -8.27 8.54 -4.15
N GLU A 179 -7.32 7.66 -4.49
CA GLU A 179 -6.87 6.60 -3.58
C GLU A 179 -5.82 7.14 -2.60
N ARG A 180 -5.88 6.71 -1.33
CA ARG A 180 -4.91 7.10 -0.29
C ARG A 180 -4.44 5.87 0.49
N LEU A 181 -3.21 5.91 0.96
CA LEU A 181 -2.69 4.90 1.89
C LEU A 181 -3.19 5.23 3.29
N TRP A 182 -3.95 4.33 3.91
CA TRP A 182 -4.51 4.55 5.25
C TRP A 182 -3.51 4.28 6.40
N TRP A 183 -2.32 3.74 6.09
CA TRP A 183 -1.33 3.28 7.09
C TRP A 183 0.09 3.80 6.86
N ILE A 184 0.28 4.73 5.92
CA ILE A 184 1.60 5.25 5.57
C ILE A 184 1.56 6.75 5.69
N ASP A 185 1.84 7.25 6.89
CA ASP A 185 2.14 8.65 7.09
C ASP A 185 3.59 8.91 6.63
N ASP A 186 3.81 10.00 5.91
CA ASP A 186 5.14 10.50 5.51
C ASP A 186 5.63 11.61 6.44
N GLN A 187 4.84 12.00 7.44
CA GLN A 187 5.20 13.03 8.40
C GLN A 187 5.90 12.36 9.61
N PRO A 188 7.22 12.58 9.82
CA PRO A 188 7.93 12.07 10.99
C PRO A 188 7.43 12.71 12.30
N ASP A 189 6.79 13.87 12.22
CA ASP A 189 6.37 14.67 13.35
C ASP A 189 4.95 15.22 13.08
N GLU A 190 4.08 15.17 14.09
CA GLU A 190 2.81 15.89 14.27
C GLU A 190 1.47 15.11 14.21
N ARG A 191 1.34 13.95 13.56
CA ARG A 191 0.07 13.18 13.62
C ARG A 191 0.26 11.69 13.87
N THR A 192 0.53 11.32 15.12
CA THR A 192 0.30 9.95 15.59
C THR A 192 -1.19 9.65 15.54
N LEU A 193 -1.66 9.05 14.46
CA LEU A 193 -2.99 8.45 14.40
C LEU A 193 -3.10 7.41 15.52
N PRO A 194 -4.24 7.34 16.24
CA PRO A 194 -4.50 6.20 17.09
C PRO A 194 -4.36 4.92 16.26
N LEU A 195 -3.63 3.93 16.78
CA LEU A 195 -3.51 2.61 16.14
C LEU A 195 -4.88 1.93 15.94
N GLU A 196 -5.88 2.36 16.73
CA GLU A 196 -7.25 1.87 16.67
C GLU A 196 -8.11 2.71 15.72
N VAL A 197 -8.77 2.04 14.78
CA VAL A 197 -9.81 2.67 13.95
C VAL A 197 -11.08 2.88 14.80
N ARG A 198 -11.54 4.13 14.90
CA ARG A 198 -12.76 4.51 15.62
C ARG A 198 -13.94 4.64 14.68
N LEU A 199 -15.12 4.19 15.09
CA LEU A 199 -16.35 4.42 14.34
C LEU A 199 -16.86 5.84 14.58
N TYR A 200 -17.15 6.59 13.52
CA TYR A 200 -17.72 7.95 13.63
C TYR A 200 -18.99 7.97 14.50
N THR A 201 -19.82 6.93 14.42
CA THR A 201 -21.06 6.81 15.20
C THR A 201 -20.82 6.78 16.71
N LYS A 202 -19.63 6.36 17.15
CA LYS A 202 -19.23 6.23 18.56
C LYS A 202 -18.55 7.47 19.14
N LEU A 203 -18.26 8.47 18.30
CA LEU A 203 -17.67 9.73 18.74
C LEU A 203 -18.65 10.56 19.59
N SER A 204 -18.10 11.42 20.44
CA SER A 204 -18.89 12.42 21.18
C SER A 204 -19.53 13.43 20.23
N GLN A 205 -20.59 14.14 20.68
CA GLN A 205 -21.23 15.16 19.83
C GLN A 205 -20.28 16.31 19.43
N PRO A 206 -19.42 16.84 20.31
CA PRO A 206 -18.43 17.84 19.93
C PRO A 206 -17.45 17.33 18.87
N GLU A 207 -16.91 16.11 19.02
CA GLU A 207 -16.04 15.49 18.01
C GLU A 207 -16.76 15.33 16.66
N LYS A 208 -18.01 14.85 16.67
CA LYS A 208 -18.82 14.72 15.45
C LYS A 208 -18.95 16.06 14.74
N ARG A 209 -19.26 17.13 15.46
CA ARG A 209 -19.42 18.46 14.85
C ARG A 209 -18.10 19.00 14.29
N LYS A 210 -17.00 18.84 15.05
CA LYS A 210 -15.65 19.22 14.61
C LYS A 210 -15.26 18.52 13.30
N TYR A 211 -15.25 17.18 13.30
CA TYR A 211 -14.78 16.41 12.15
C TYR A 211 -15.67 16.58 10.91
N ARG A 212 -16.98 16.76 11.12
CA ARG A 212 -17.92 17.09 10.04
C ARG A 212 -17.62 18.46 9.43
N ALA A 213 -17.27 19.45 10.24
CA ALA A 213 -16.92 20.78 9.77
C ALA A 213 -15.59 20.80 9.02
N GLU A 214 -14.54 20.18 9.56
CA GLU A 214 -13.24 20.04 8.88
C GLU A 214 -13.38 19.33 7.53
N SER A 215 -14.17 18.24 7.50
CA SER A 215 -14.48 17.55 6.25
C SER A 215 -15.23 18.43 5.25
N ALA A 216 -16.19 19.24 5.72
CA ALA A 216 -16.94 20.15 4.85
C ALA A 216 -16.06 21.27 4.27
N VAL A 217 -15.11 21.77 5.07
CA VAL A 217 -14.10 22.75 4.65
C VAL A 217 -13.21 22.17 3.57
N LEU A 218 -12.65 20.98 3.77
CA LEU A 218 -11.74 20.40 2.77
C LEU A 218 -12.46 19.91 1.51
N CYS A 219 -13.73 19.50 1.62
CA CYS A 219 -14.48 18.86 0.53
C CYS A 219 -15.68 19.71 0.06
N PRO A 220 -15.50 20.86 -0.63
CA PRO A 220 -16.61 21.68 -1.13
C PRO A 220 -17.58 20.93 -2.06
N GLN A 221 -17.14 19.87 -2.74
CA GLN A 221 -17.93 19.02 -3.62
C GLN A 221 -19.13 18.33 -2.95
N ILE A 222 -19.21 18.30 -1.61
CA ILE A 222 -20.39 17.78 -0.90
C ILE A 222 -21.68 18.50 -1.29
N VAL A 223 -21.61 19.75 -1.78
CA VAL A 223 -22.76 20.56 -2.22
C VAL A 223 -23.29 20.18 -3.60
N LYS A 224 -22.60 19.28 -4.33
CA LYS A 224 -23.09 18.73 -5.62
C LYS A 224 -24.49 18.15 -5.48
N SER A 225 -25.20 18.05 -6.60
CA SER A 225 -26.53 17.41 -6.65
C SER A 225 -26.53 16.02 -6.01
N SER A 226 -27.65 15.63 -5.38
CA SER A 226 -27.84 14.30 -4.79
C SER A 226 -27.72 13.15 -5.79
N ARG A 227 -27.84 13.43 -7.09
CA ARG A 227 -27.68 12.46 -8.18
C ARG A 227 -26.22 12.10 -8.47
N VAL A 228 -25.27 12.89 -7.97
CA VAL A 228 -23.84 12.65 -8.19
C VAL A 228 -23.34 11.62 -7.18
N SER A 229 -22.88 10.47 -7.70
CA SER A 229 -22.23 9.44 -6.89
C SER A 229 -20.86 9.92 -6.38
N GLY A 230 -20.42 9.39 -5.24
CA GLY A 230 -19.06 9.58 -4.73
C GLY A 230 -18.71 10.96 -4.19
N LYS A 231 -19.65 11.92 -4.15
CA LYS A 231 -19.37 13.29 -3.66
C LYS A 231 -19.01 13.40 -2.16
N TYR A 232 -19.03 12.29 -1.43
CA TYR A 232 -18.64 12.18 -0.02
C TYR A 232 -17.44 11.23 0.19
N ASP A 233 -16.83 10.74 -0.90
CA ASP A 233 -15.73 9.76 -0.80
C ASP A 233 -14.51 10.42 -0.14
N ASP A 234 -14.18 11.64 -0.54
CA ASP A 234 -13.09 12.42 0.06
C ASP A 234 -13.32 12.72 1.54
N VAL A 235 -14.57 12.88 1.98
CA VAL A 235 -14.91 13.02 3.41
C VAL A 235 -14.55 11.74 4.16
N THR A 236 -14.97 10.59 3.63
CA THR A 236 -14.67 9.28 4.24
C THR A 236 -13.17 9.05 4.29
N MET A 237 -12.46 9.36 3.20
CA MET A 237 -11.02 9.19 3.08
C MET A 237 -10.24 10.13 4.01
N PHE A 238 -10.66 11.39 4.11
CA PHE A 238 -10.07 12.36 5.04
C PHE A 238 -10.15 11.86 6.49
N LEU A 239 -11.35 11.49 6.94
CA LEU A 239 -11.57 11.04 8.31
C LEU A 239 -10.80 9.76 8.64
N LEU A 240 -10.73 8.82 7.70
CA LEU A 240 -10.00 7.58 7.89
C LEU A 240 -8.49 7.83 7.94
N THR A 241 -7.96 8.60 6.99
CA THR A 241 -6.51 8.79 6.82
C THR A 241 -5.94 9.72 7.87
N TYR A 242 -6.65 10.77 8.26
CA TYR A 242 -6.10 11.82 9.15
C TYR A 242 -6.56 11.72 10.60
N TYR A 243 -7.59 10.94 10.89
CA TYR A 243 -8.07 10.74 12.26
C TYR A 243 -8.28 9.28 12.65
N GLY A 244 -8.05 8.31 11.75
CA GLY A 244 -8.37 6.91 12.01
C GLY A 244 -9.86 6.67 12.22
N ILE A 245 -10.72 7.53 11.67
CA ILE A 245 -12.17 7.48 11.88
C ILE A 245 -12.85 6.87 10.65
N LEU A 246 -13.47 5.71 10.84
CA LEU A 246 -14.32 5.10 9.82
C LEU A 246 -15.72 5.75 9.84
N CYS A 247 -16.06 6.44 8.76
CA CYS A 247 -17.36 7.08 8.55
C CYS A 247 -18.16 6.38 7.44
N ASN A 248 -18.86 5.30 7.78
CA ASN A 248 -19.68 4.54 6.83
C ASN A 248 -20.97 5.27 6.39
N GLN A 249 -21.34 6.35 7.08
CA GLN A 249 -22.57 7.10 6.91
C GLN A 249 -22.35 8.55 6.42
N ALA A 250 -21.25 8.82 5.71
CA ALA A 250 -20.84 10.16 5.30
C ALA A 250 -21.96 10.98 4.62
N ARG A 251 -22.78 10.37 3.76
CA ARG A 251 -23.95 11.04 3.11
C ARG A 251 -24.92 11.63 4.13
N ASP A 252 -25.22 10.89 5.17
CA ASP A 252 -26.25 11.24 6.14
C ASP A 252 -25.76 12.38 7.05
N LEU A 253 -24.44 12.58 7.16
CA LEU A 253 -23.87 13.73 7.86
C LEU A 253 -24.22 15.07 7.20
N PHE A 254 -24.53 15.10 5.91
CA PHE A 254 -24.77 16.37 5.20
C PHE A 254 -26.16 16.49 4.59
N SER A 255 -26.88 15.37 4.38
CA SER A 255 -28.17 15.39 3.69
C SER A 255 -29.30 14.70 4.44
N ALA A 256 -29.06 14.12 5.63
CA ALA A 256 -30.15 13.53 6.40
C ALA A 256 -31.02 14.59 7.07
N GLY A 257 -32.32 14.32 7.16
CA GLY A 257 -33.26 15.18 7.87
C GLY A 257 -32.90 15.37 9.36
N SER A 258 -32.31 14.37 10.01
CA SER A 258 -31.84 14.44 11.41
C SER A 258 -30.73 15.47 11.65
N VAL A 259 -30.11 15.94 10.58
CA VAL A 259 -29.09 16.98 10.60
C VAL A 259 -29.68 18.30 10.11
N ALA A 260 -30.37 18.28 8.98
CA ALA A 260 -30.96 19.47 8.37
C ALA A 260 -32.10 20.10 9.17
N MET A 261 -32.76 19.35 10.06
CA MET A 261 -33.90 19.82 10.85
C MET A 261 -33.56 20.13 12.32
N ARG A 262 -32.27 20.16 12.70
CA ARG A 262 -31.89 20.50 14.08
C ARG A 262 -32.19 21.94 14.45
N SER A 263 -32.00 22.85 13.50
CA SER A 263 -32.22 24.29 13.65
C SER A 263 -33.65 24.72 13.29
N SER A 264 -34.40 23.90 12.55
CA SER A 264 -35.82 24.14 12.23
C SER A 264 -36.55 22.82 11.94
N PRO A 265 -37.74 22.57 12.52
CA PRO A 265 -38.51 21.35 12.28
C PRO A 265 -39.22 21.32 10.91
N GLU A 266 -39.12 22.37 10.11
CA GLU A 266 -39.78 22.47 8.80
C GLU A 266 -39.23 21.45 7.80
N ARG A 267 -40.13 20.69 7.17
CA ARG A 267 -39.76 19.70 6.14
C ARG A 267 -39.65 20.35 4.76
N GLY A 268 -38.72 19.82 3.95
CA GLY A 268 -38.45 20.32 2.60
C GLY A 268 -37.37 21.41 2.55
N GLY A 269 -37.00 21.83 1.35
CA GLY A 269 -35.90 22.78 1.11
C GLY A 269 -34.53 22.11 0.99
N ASN A 270 -33.47 22.93 1.03
CA ASN A 270 -32.11 22.46 0.83
C ASN A 270 -31.50 21.92 2.14
N TYR A 271 -31.51 20.60 2.29
CA TYR A 271 -30.99 19.96 3.49
C TYR A 271 -29.48 20.13 3.66
N ILE A 272 -28.72 20.25 2.56
CA ILE A 272 -27.27 20.47 2.63
C ILE A 272 -26.97 21.87 3.15
N GLU A 273 -27.66 22.88 2.63
CA GLU A 273 -27.54 24.26 3.12
C GLU A 273 -27.79 24.34 4.63
N ARG A 274 -28.91 23.78 5.09
CA ARG A 274 -29.27 23.77 6.51
C ARG A 274 -28.26 23.00 7.36
N ALA A 275 -27.79 21.87 6.85
CA ALA A 275 -26.78 21.06 7.49
C ALA A 275 -25.46 21.85 7.65
N LEU A 276 -25.03 22.59 6.63
CA LEU A 276 -23.82 23.42 6.71
C LEU A 276 -23.99 24.62 7.64
N LYS A 277 -25.14 25.31 7.58
CA LYS A 277 -25.49 26.39 8.51
C LYS A 277 -25.45 25.93 9.97
N ASP A 278 -25.91 24.71 10.25
CA ASP A 278 -25.87 24.12 11.60
C ASP A 278 -24.45 24.03 12.16
N ILE A 279 -23.41 23.90 11.33
CA ILE A 279 -22.00 23.75 11.76
C ILE A 279 -21.11 24.92 11.32
N GLU A 280 -21.71 26.05 10.96
CA GLU A 280 -20.98 27.19 10.36
C GLU A 280 -19.89 27.72 11.29
N VAL A 281 -20.15 27.75 12.60
CA VAL A 281 -19.18 28.16 13.63
C VAL A 281 -17.97 27.23 13.67
N GLU A 282 -18.19 25.92 13.62
CA GLU A 282 -17.11 24.93 13.57
C GLU A 282 -16.36 24.98 12.22
N MET A 283 -17.04 25.29 11.11
CA MET A 283 -16.37 25.47 9.82
C MET A 283 -15.45 26.69 9.83
N LEU A 284 -15.88 27.81 10.43
CA LEU A 284 -15.03 29.01 10.58
C LEU A 284 -13.75 28.69 11.37
N ARG A 285 -13.86 27.90 12.44
CA ARG A 285 -12.67 27.43 13.18
C ARG A 285 -11.78 26.54 12.31
N ALA A 286 -12.37 25.58 11.60
CA ALA A 286 -11.62 24.68 10.72
C ALA A 286 -10.87 25.42 9.60
N PHE A 287 -11.45 26.45 8.98
CA PHE A 287 -10.73 27.28 8.00
C PHE A 287 -9.47 27.91 8.58
N TYR A 288 -9.48 28.29 9.86
CA TYR A 288 -8.36 28.93 10.52
C TYR A 288 -7.33 27.94 11.11
N GLU A 289 -7.81 26.83 11.69
CA GLU A 289 -7.00 25.89 12.46
C GLU A 289 -6.35 24.79 11.61
N LEU A 290 -6.95 24.40 10.48
CA LEU A 290 -6.38 23.37 9.61
C LEU A 290 -5.07 23.86 8.96
N GLU A 291 -4.11 22.93 8.88
CA GLU A 291 -2.80 23.13 8.28
C GLU A 291 -2.86 23.36 6.77
N ASP A 292 -1.95 24.19 6.26
CA ASP A 292 -1.86 24.59 4.85
C ASP A 292 -1.67 23.39 3.91
N ALA A 293 -0.95 22.36 4.36
CA ALA A 293 -0.72 21.12 3.60
C ALA A 293 -2.03 20.39 3.24
N LEU A 294 -3.05 20.45 4.09
CA LEU A 294 -4.35 19.86 3.78
C LEU A 294 -5.08 20.64 2.68
N PHE A 295 -4.91 21.97 2.61
CA PHE A 295 -5.50 22.77 1.56
C PHE A 295 -4.78 22.57 0.23
N GLU A 296 -3.44 22.48 0.25
CA GLU A 296 -2.66 22.11 -0.93
C GLU A 296 -3.12 20.76 -1.48
N GLU A 297 -3.33 19.78 -0.61
CA GLU A 297 -3.73 18.44 -1.00
C GLU A 297 -5.17 18.36 -1.54
N TYR A 298 -6.14 18.98 -0.86
CA TYR A 298 -7.56 18.84 -1.23
C TYR A 298 -8.01 19.88 -2.26
N TRP A 299 -7.38 21.05 -2.31
CA TRP A 299 -7.76 22.13 -3.23
C TRP A 299 -6.73 22.35 -4.34
N GLY A 300 -5.53 21.77 -4.23
CA GLY A 300 -4.43 21.95 -5.18
C GLY A 300 -3.72 23.29 -5.05
N VAL A 301 -4.01 24.08 -4.01
CA VAL A 301 -3.48 25.44 -3.81
C VAL A 301 -3.26 25.76 -2.35
N ILE A 302 -2.21 26.52 -2.05
CA ILE A 302 -1.97 27.13 -0.74
C ILE A 302 -2.50 28.56 -0.78
N LEU A 303 -3.31 28.92 0.21
CA LEU A 303 -3.95 30.24 0.30
C LEU A 303 -3.78 30.82 1.71
N PRO A 304 -3.61 32.16 1.82
CA PRO A 304 -3.73 32.87 3.10
C PRO A 304 -5.06 32.54 3.79
N LYS A 305 -5.05 32.51 5.12
CA LYS A 305 -6.21 32.07 5.91
C LYS A 305 -7.46 32.92 5.65
N GLU A 306 -7.26 34.19 5.38
CA GLU A 306 -8.29 35.20 5.10
C GLU A 306 -9.00 34.95 3.76
N GLU A 307 -8.34 34.27 2.82
CA GLU A 307 -8.86 33.98 1.48
C GLU A 307 -9.59 32.64 1.40
N ARG A 308 -9.38 31.74 2.38
CA ARG A 308 -9.89 30.36 2.34
C ARG A 308 -11.41 30.29 2.20
N ILE A 309 -12.15 31.11 2.93
CA ILE A 309 -13.61 31.14 2.88
C ILE A 309 -14.09 31.58 1.49
N LYS A 310 -13.52 32.67 0.95
CA LYS A 310 -13.87 33.19 -0.38
C LYS A 310 -13.59 32.17 -1.47
N TYR A 311 -12.45 31.49 -1.38
CA TYR A 311 -12.06 30.45 -2.31
C TYR A 311 -12.96 29.21 -2.21
N TRP A 312 -13.27 28.76 -0.99
CA TRP A 312 -14.20 27.66 -0.76
C TRP A 312 -15.58 27.96 -1.33
N LEU A 313 -16.12 29.16 -1.10
CA LEU A 313 -17.40 29.60 -1.65
C LEU A 313 -17.38 29.62 -3.18
N LYS A 314 -16.28 30.08 -3.80
CA LYS A 314 -16.09 30.03 -5.25
C LYS A 314 -16.15 28.59 -5.76
N LEU A 315 -15.46 27.65 -5.12
CA LEU A 315 -15.52 26.23 -5.48
C LEU A 315 -16.94 25.66 -5.28
N ALA A 316 -17.54 25.90 -4.12
CA ALA A 316 -18.87 25.40 -3.77
C ALA A 316 -19.94 25.90 -4.76
N ASP A 317 -19.88 27.17 -5.18
CA ASP A 317 -20.78 27.72 -6.19
C ASP A 317 -20.65 27.01 -7.55
N THR A 318 -19.44 26.58 -7.94
CA THR A 318 -19.26 25.80 -9.19
C THR A 318 -19.82 24.39 -9.11
N TYR A 319 -19.97 23.85 -7.90
CA TYR A 319 -20.47 22.49 -7.67
C TYR A 319 -21.97 22.43 -7.40
N ALA A 320 -22.52 23.47 -6.76
CA ALA A 320 -23.91 23.52 -6.35
C ALA A 320 -24.84 23.64 -7.56
N VAL A 321 -26.00 22.98 -7.48
CA VAL A 321 -27.05 23.06 -8.49
C VAL A 321 -28.35 23.43 -7.81
N GLY A 322 -29.01 24.49 -8.29
CA GLY A 322 -30.30 24.96 -7.77
C GLY A 322 -30.22 25.84 -6.51
N TRP A 323 -29.02 26.20 -6.07
CA TRP A 323 -28.77 27.19 -5.01
C TRP A 323 -27.33 27.69 -5.11
N ARG A 324 -27.03 28.79 -4.42
CA ARG A 324 -25.69 29.38 -4.40
C ARG A 324 -25.15 29.49 -2.97
N PRO A 325 -24.18 28.65 -2.57
CA PRO A 325 -23.55 28.69 -1.27
C PRO A 325 -23.09 30.09 -0.84
N SER A 326 -22.49 30.88 -1.74
CA SER A 326 -22.01 32.23 -1.44
C SER A 326 -23.11 33.24 -1.08
N GLU A 327 -24.35 33.00 -1.47
CA GLU A 327 -25.50 33.86 -1.13
C GLU A 327 -26.13 33.50 0.22
N THR A 328 -25.78 32.34 0.79
CA THR A 328 -26.54 31.74 1.90
C THR A 328 -25.69 31.37 3.11
N LEU A 329 -24.41 31.02 2.92
CA LEU A 329 -23.49 30.61 3.97
C LEU A 329 -22.54 31.76 4.35
N PHE A 330 -22.14 31.83 5.61
CA PHE A 330 -21.14 32.78 6.11
C PHE A 330 -21.51 34.27 5.92
N ILE A 331 -22.81 34.59 5.78
CA ILE A 331 -23.27 35.97 5.51
C ILE A 331 -22.90 36.93 6.64
N THR A 332 -22.85 36.43 7.88
CA THR A 332 -22.52 37.23 9.08
C THR A 332 -21.02 37.25 9.38
N ALA A 333 -20.23 36.40 8.71
CA ALA A 333 -18.78 36.37 8.88
C ALA A 333 -18.17 37.52 8.06
N LYS A 334 -17.51 38.46 8.74
CA LYS A 334 -16.67 39.44 8.05
C LYS A 334 -15.39 38.73 7.62
N TYR A 335 -15.23 38.49 6.32
CA TYR A 335 -14.06 37.88 5.69
C TYR A 335 -13.28 38.84 4.79
#